data_AF-A0A7V4PPG7-F1
#
_entry.id   AF-A0A7V4PPG7-F1
#
_cell.length_a   1.000
_cell.length_b   1.000
_cell.length_c   1.000
_cell.angle_alpha   90.00
_cell.angle_beta   90.00
_cell.angle_gamma   90.00
#
_symmetry.space_group_name_H-M   'P 1'
#
loop_
_entity.id
_entity.type
_entity.pdbx_description
1 polymer ?
#
loop_
_entity_poly.entity_id
_entity_poly.type
_entity_poly.pdbx_seq_one_letter_code
_entity_poly.pdbx_strand_id
1 'polypeptide(L)'
;MNSIFDLGLINLTIPAWQMAIYIIVFTLFMFAHETRGCLLTTYVFGLYWCYYLYGREFIAAAGVNTAMFTAYIGFGFMLACFSLISLFYEK
;
A
#
# COMPACT_ATOMS: atom_id res chain seq x y z
N MET A 1 -30.15 -0.77 15.19
CA MET A 1 -29.69 -0.72 13.79
C MET A 1 -28.39 0.04 13.78
N ASN A 2 -27.26 -0.66 13.66
CA ASN A 2 -25.95 -0.02 13.61
C ASN A 2 -25.80 0.61 12.22
N SER A 3 -25.63 1.93 12.18
CA SER A 3 -25.50 2.70 10.95
C SER A 3 -24.20 2.32 10.24
N ILE A 4 -24.20 2.30 8.90
CA ILE A 4 -23.00 2.01 8.10
C ILE A 4 -21.89 3.04 8.38
N PHE A 5 -22.25 4.23 8.89
CA PHE A 5 -21.30 5.24 9.36
C PHE A 5 -20.53 4.86 10.64
N ASP A 6 -21.05 3.96 11.46
CA ASP A 6 -20.40 3.51 12.70
C ASP A 6 -19.19 2.60 12.43
N LEU A 7 -19.15 1.93 11.27
CA LEU A 7 -17.99 1.15 10.81
C LEU A 7 -16.76 2.02 10.53
N GLY A 8 -16.95 3.32 10.27
CA GLY A 8 -15.86 4.28 10.14
C GLY A 8 -15.25 4.71 11.49
N LEU A 9 -15.97 4.47 12.60
CA LEU A 9 -15.60 4.83 13.97
C LEU A 9 -15.11 3.64 14.81
N ILE A 10 -15.31 2.40 14.35
CA ILE A 10 -14.64 1.24 14.91
C ILE A 10 -13.16 1.39 14.62
N ASN A 11 -12.34 1.34 15.67
CA ASN A 11 -10.88 1.44 15.61
C ASN A 11 -10.29 0.15 15.00
N LEU A 12 -10.62 -0.15 13.74
CA LEU A 12 -10.00 -1.22 12.99
C LEU A 12 -8.54 -0.84 12.72
N THR A 13 -7.66 -1.84 12.84
CA THR A 13 -6.24 -1.76 12.46
C THR A 13 -6.04 -1.19 11.05
N ILE A 14 -7.01 -1.41 10.16
CA ILE A 14 -7.12 -0.82 8.83
C ILE A 14 -8.52 -0.18 8.71
N PRO A 15 -8.65 1.16 8.57
CA PRO A 15 -9.93 1.83 8.41
C PRO A 15 -10.70 1.35 7.18
N ALA A 16 -11.99 1.09 7.35
CA ALA A 16 -12.85 0.55 6.29
C ALA A 16 -12.91 1.44 5.03
N TRP A 17 -12.81 2.76 5.20
CA TRP A 17 -12.82 3.71 4.08
C TRP A 17 -11.56 3.60 3.19
N GLN A 18 -10.40 3.23 3.75
CA GLN A 18 -9.18 3.02 2.95
C GLN A 18 -9.28 1.74 2.11
N MET A 19 -9.90 0.70 2.66
CA MET A 19 -10.22 -0.52 1.90
C MET A 19 -11.21 -0.24 0.77
N ALA A 20 -12.22 0.60 1.01
CA ALA A 20 -13.17 0.98 -0.03
C ALA A 20 -12.48 1.72 -1.20
N ILE A 21 -11.59 2.66 -0.91
CA ILE A 21 -10.80 3.35 -1.94
C ILE A 21 -9.92 2.37 -2.72
N TYR A 22 -9.22 1.45 -2.03
CA TYR A 22 -8.41 0.42 -2.69
C TYR A 22 -9.24 -0.43 -3.64
N ILE A 23 -10.41 -0.90 -3.21
CA ILE A 23 -11.31 -1.70 -4.04
C ILE A 23 -11.77 -0.90 -5.26
N ILE A 24 -12.15 0.37 -5.11
CA ILE A 24 -12.58 1.21 -6.24
C ILE A 24 -11.45 1.36 -7.26
N VAL A 25 -10.26 1.71 -6.79
CA VAL A 25 -9.08 1.94 -7.66
C VAL A 25 -8.66 0.63 -8.35
N PHE A 26 -8.60 -0.48 -7.62
CA PHE A 26 -8.28 -1.80 -8.18
C PHE A 26 -9.32 -2.23 -9.22
N THR A 27 -10.60 -2.00 -8.95
CA THR A 27 -11.69 -2.30 -9.88
C THR A 27 -11.60 -1.47 -11.15
N LEU A 28 -11.26 -0.17 -11.06
CA LEU A 28 -11.07 0.69 -12.23
C LEU A 28 -9.92 0.20 -13.12
N PHE A 29 -8.78 -0.18 -12.54
CA PHE A 29 -7.66 -0.75 -13.30
C PHE A 29 -8.01 -2.10 -13.92
N MET A 30 -8.81 -2.92 -13.24
CA MET A 30 -9.29 -4.19 -13.76
C MET A 30 -10.24 -3.99 -14.97
N PHE A 31 -11.12 -2.97 -14.94
CA PHE A 31 -11.96 -2.61 -16.09
C PHE A 31 -11.16 -2.07 -17.28
N ALA A 32 -10.03 -1.40 -17.02
CA ALA A 32 -9.11 -0.97 -18.06
C ALA A 32 -8.30 -2.14 -18.67
N HIS A 33 -8.46 -3.38 -18.17
CA HIS A 33 -7.63 -4.55 -18.48
C HIS A 33 -6.13 -4.32 -18.20
N GLU A 34 -5.80 -3.29 -17.43
CA GLU A 34 -4.44 -2.90 -17.08
C GLU A 34 -3.98 -3.70 -15.85
N THR A 35 -3.59 -4.95 -16.08
CA THR A 35 -3.03 -5.84 -15.03
C THR A 35 -1.86 -5.20 -14.30
N ARG A 36 -1.12 -4.33 -14.98
CA ARG A 36 -0.01 -3.52 -14.46
C ARG A 36 -0.47 -2.52 -13.38
N GLY A 37 -1.60 -1.85 -13.61
CA GLY A 37 -2.17 -0.90 -12.65
C GLY A 37 -2.70 -1.59 -11.39
N CYS A 38 -3.26 -2.78 -11.54
CA CYS A 38 -3.65 -3.64 -10.41
C CYS A 38 -2.45 -4.07 -9.56
N LEU A 39 -1.34 -4.45 -10.20
CA LEU A 39 -0.08 -4.79 -9.51
C LEU A 39 0.47 -3.60 -8.74
N LEU A 40 0.53 -2.44 -9.37
CA LEU A 40 1.05 -1.20 -8.78
C LEU A 40 0.24 -0.77 -7.56
N THR A 41 -1.08 -0.74 -7.70
CA THR A 41 -1.99 -0.34 -6.61
C THR A 41 -1.91 -1.30 -5.44
N THR A 42 -1.83 -2.61 -5.69
CA THR A 42 -1.63 -3.62 -4.64
C THR A 42 -0.28 -3.45 -3.96
N TYR A 43 0.77 -3.16 -4.73
CA TYR A 43 2.11 -2.95 -4.21
C TYR A 43 2.21 -1.71 -3.33
N VAL A 44 1.71 -0.57 -3.80
CA VAL A 44 1.69 0.69 -3.04
C VAL A 44 0.84 0.56 -1.78
N PHE A 45 -0.33 -0.07 -1.88
CA PHE A 45 -1.21 -0.31 -0.74
C PHE A 45 -0.55 -1.22 0.31
N GLY A 46 0.07 -2.31 -0.14
CA GLY A 46 0.82 -3.22 0.72
C GLY A 46 2.02 -2.56 1.39
N LEU A 47 2.78 -1.74 0.65
CA LEU A 47 3.94 -1.01 1.18
C LEU A 47 3.51 0.02 2.22
N TYR A 48 2.48 0.82 1.93
CA TYR A 48 1.93 1.81 2.86
C TYR A 48 1.48 1.17 4.17
N TRP A 49 0.69 0.10 4.10
CA TRP A 49 0.17 -0.59 5.28
C TRP A 49 1.23 -1.37 6.05
N CYS A 50 2.17 -2.00 5.35
CA CYS A 50 3.30 -2.68 5.96
C CYS A 50 4.16 -1.70 6.77
N TYR A 51 4.46 -0.52 6.20
CA TYR A 51 5.18 0.53 6.92
C TYR A 51 4.37 1.09 8.10
N TYR A 52 3.07 1.35 7.92
CA TYR A 52 2.24 1.91 8.98
C TYR A 52 2.06 0.95 10.18
N LEU A 53 1.82 -0.34 9.91
CA LEU A 53 1.56 -1.33 10.96
C LEU A 53 2.84 -1.86 11.60
N TYR A 54 3.84 -2.18 10.80
CA TYR A 54 5.05 -2.86 11.27
C TYR A 54 6.26 -1.94 11.33
N GLY A 55 6.15 -0.67 10.94
CA GLY A 55 7.28 0.26 10.90
C GLY A 55 8.03 0.37 12.22
N ARG A 56 7.32 0.39 13.36
CA ARG A 56 7.96 0.37 14.69
C ARG A 56 8.69 -0.94 14.97
N GLU A 57 8.15 -2.08 14.54
CA GLU A 57 8.79 -3.38 14.71
C GLU A 57 10.01 -3.53 13.80
N PHE A 58 9.95 -3.00 12.57
CA PHE A 58 11.09 -2.89 11.68
C PHE A 58 12.20 -2.01 12.25
N ILE A 59 11.86 -0.87 12.85
CA ILE A 59 12.83 0.02 13.52
C ILE A 59 13.45 -0.69 14.74
N ALA A 60 12.64 -1.40 15.52
CA ALA A 60 13.11 -2.16 16.68
C ALA A 60 14.01 -3.34 16.25
N ALA A 61 13.64 -4.08 15.21
CA ALA A 61 14.41 -5.19 14.66
C ALA A 61 15.71 -4.72 13.97
N ALA A 62 15.73 -3.51 13.40
CA ALA A 62 16.91 -2.92 12.77
C ALA A 62 18.00 -2.49 13.77
N GLY A 63 17.73 -2.53 15.08
CA GLY A 63 18.74 -2.42 16.14
C GLY A 63 19.78 -1.32 15.91
N VAL A 64 19.38 -0.04 16.10
CA VAL A 64 20.24 1.16 15.95
C VAL A 64 20.76 1.42 14.53
N ASN A 65 20.66 0.46 13.60
CA ASN A 65 21.18 0.59 12.24
C ASN A 65 20.13 1.17 11.29
N THR A 66 19.94 2.48 11.39
CA THR A 66 19.06 3.29 10.53
C THR A 66 19.32 3.12 9.03
N ALA A 67 20.53 2.70 8.64
CA ALA A 67 20.85 2.42 7.25
C ALA A 67 20.08 1.23 6.66
N MET A 68 19.89 0.14 7.42
CA MET A 68 19.14 -1.03 6.95
C MET A 68 17.65 -0.74 6.81
N PHE A 69 17.06 -0.02 7.77
CA PHE A 69 15.67 0.42 7.69
C PHE A 69 15.41 1.30 6.46
N THR A 70 16.30 2.26 6.23
CA THR A 70 16.24 3.14 5.05
C THR A 70 16.41 2.37 3.75
N ALA A 71 17.27 1.34 3.73
CA ALA A 71 17.45 0.47 2.56
C ALA A 71 16.20 -0.37 2.24
N TYR A 72 15.53 -0.96 3.25
CA TYR A 72 14.30 -1.73 3.05
C TYR A 72 13.16 -0.87 2.48
N ILE A 73 12.97 0.32 3.05
CA ILE A 73 11.95 1.27 2.57
C ILE A 73 12.31 1.79 1.19
N GLY A 74 13.59 2.17 0.99
CA GLY A 74 14.11 2.62 -0.29
C GLY A 74 13.92 1.58 -1.39
N PHE A 75 14.16 0.30 -1.09
CA PHE A 75 13.93 -0.80 -2.03
C PHE A 75 12.44 -0.97 -2.38
N GLY A 76 11.55 -0.84 -1.38
CA GLY A 76 10.11 -0.81 -1.62
C GLY A 76 9.70 0.35 -2.53
N PHE A 77 10.18 1.56 -2.27
CA PHE A 77 9.92 2.72 -3.14
C PHE A 77 10.50 2.53 -4.54
N MET A 78 11.67 1.90 -4.67
CA MET A 78 12.28 1.61 -5.96
C MET A 78 11.43 0.63 -6.78
N LEU A 79 10.87 -0.40 -6.16
CA LEU A 79 9.93 -1.31 -6.79
C LEU A 79 8.62 -0.62 -7.18
N ALA A 80 8.10 0.27 -6.33
CA ALA A 80 6.94 1.12 -6.68
C ALA A 80 7.25 2.01 -7.90
N CYS A 81 8.42 2.65 -7.94
CA CYS A 81 8.86 3.45 -9.10
C CYS A 81 9.02 2.59 -10.37
N PHE A 82 9.62 1.40 -10.28
CA PHE A 82 9.71 0.50 -11.43
C PHE A 82 8.35 0.04 -11.94
N SER A 83 7.40 -0.22 -11.03
CA SER A 83 6.03 -0.55 -11.42
C SER A 83 5.31 0.63 -12.09
N LEU A 84 5.54 1.87 -11.64
CA LEU A 84 5.06 3.10 -12.31
C LEU A 84 5.67 3.26 -13.70
N ILE A 85 6.99 3.06 -13.84
CA ILE A 85 7.67 3.14 -15.13
C ILE A 85 7.10 2.08 -16.08
N SER A 86 6.94 0.84 -15.63
CA SER A 86 6.30 -0.23 -16.43
C SER A 86 4.88 0.13 -16.88
N LEU A 87 4.11 0.83 -16.05
CA LEU A 87 2.77 1.29 -16.40
C LEU A 87 2.77 2.32 -17.54
N PHE A 88 3.74 3.23 -17.57
CA PHE A 88 3.76 4.37 -18.50
C PHE A 88 4.65 4.18 -19.74
N TYR A 89 5.68 3.35 -19.69
CA TYR A 89 6.72 3.28 -20.72
C TYR A 89 6.58 2.13 -21.72
N GLU A 90 5.68 1.18 -21.47
CA GLU A 90 5.47 0.04 -22.38
C GLU A 90 4.26 0.34 -23.29
N LYS A 91 4.57 0.95 -24.45
CA LYS A 91 3.62 1.34 -25.50
C LYS A 91 3.74 0.43 -26.71
#